data_AF-A0A7I7UNU7-F1
#
_entry.id   AF-A0A7I7UNU7-F1
#
_cell.length_a   1.000
_cell.length_b   1.000
_cell.length_c   1.000
_cell.angle_alpha   90.00
_cell.angle_beta   90.00
_cell.angle_gamma   90.00
#
_symmetry.space_group_name_H-M   'P 1'
#
loop_
_entity.id
_entity.type
_entity.pdbx_description
1 polymer ?
#
loop_
_entity_poly.entity_id
_entity_poly.type
_entity_poly.pdbx_seq_one_letter_code
_entity_poly.pdbx_strand_id
1 'polypeptide(L)'
;MSLDDDLENLATAAVSDWPEIVFSGRLDAAIRDLYRTHLRFPPSWTPDERDEFIEERADTEAQRLATRFDDAIDVMIDDFGRQNGYLPHHEYASTMITEARKDAVYELEARIEYLADDLAQTVTHTAGRTVASMTGCSPAARRSHRNGPRRIR
;
A
#
# COMPACT_ATOMS: atom_id res chain seq x y z
N MET A 1 4.44 13.85 13.58
CA MET A 1 5.32 14.12 12.43
C MET A 1 4.41 14.31 11.23
N SER A 2 4.70 15.27 10.35
CA SER A 2 3.96 15.41 9.09
C SER A 2 4.41 14.32 8.12
N LEU A 3 3.52 13.91 7.20
CA LEU A 3 3.91 13.02 6.09
C LEU A 3 5.06 13.63 5.28
N ASP A 4 4.99 14.94 5.03
CA ASP A 4 6.04 15.69 4.32
C ASP A 4 7.40 15.63 5.04
N ASP A 5 7.42 15.74 6.38
CA ASP A 5 8.66 15.63 7.16
C ASP A 5 9.26 14.22 7.05
N ASP A 6 8.42 13.18 7.13
CA ASP A 6 8.87 11.80 7.03
C ASP A 6 9.39 11.48 5.61
N LEU A 7 8.75 12.03 4.58
CA LEU A 7 9.18 11.88 3.19
C LEU A 7 10.50 12.60 2.92
N GLU A 8 10.70 13.83 3.40
CA GLU A 8 11.98 14.55 3.22
C GLU A 8 13.13 13.82 3.96
N ASN A 9 12.87 13.27 5.14
CA ASN A 9 13.85 12.46 5.85
C ASN A 9 14.21 11.19 5.08
N LEU A 10 13.20 10.49 4.53
CA LEU A 10 13.43 9.33 3.69
C LEU A 10 14.18 9.70 2.41
N ALA A 11 13.80 10.77 1.73
CA ALA A 11 14.44 11.24 0.50
C ALA A 11 15.91 11.58 0.74
N THR A 12 16.20 12.31 1.83
CA THR A 12 17.56 12.65 2.23
C THR A 12 18.40 11.41 2.52
N ALA A 13 17.86 10.45 3.28
CA ALA A 13 18.55 9.20 3.58
C ALA A 13 18.77 8.35 2.31
N ALA A 14 17.73 8.21 1.48
CA ALA A 14 17.76 7.39 0.28
C ALA A 14 18.79 7.91 -0.74
N VAL A 15 18.89 9.22 -0.94
CA VAL A 15 19.89 9.82 -1.82
C VAL A 15 21.29 9.70 -1.24
N SER A 16 21.46 9.98 0.06
CA SER A 16 22.78 10.02 0.70
C SER A 16 23.42 8.64 0.83
N ASP A 17 22.61 7.63 1.15
CA ASP A 17 23.06 6.26 1.41
C ASP A 17 22.89 5.36 0.17
N TRP A 18 22.59 5.89 -1.00
CA TRP A 18 22.45 5.09 -2.23
C TRP A 18 23.79 4.46 -2.67
N PRO A 19 23.83 3.18 -3.09
CA PRO A 19 22.77 2.16 -3.11
C PRO A 19 22.66 1.33 -1.82
N GLU A 20 23.52 1.59 -0.82
CA GLU A 20 23.63 0.81 0.41
C GLU A 20 22.32 0.76 1.23
N ILE A 21 21.50 1.82 1.17
CA ILE A 21 20.18 1.86 1.83
C ILE A 21 19.25 0.73 1.37
N VAL A 22 19.39 0.28 0.11
CA VAL A 22 18.63 -0.85 -0.44
C VAL A 22 19.21 -2.16 0.07
N PHE A 23 20.52 -2.36 -0.05
CA PHE A 23 21.18 -3.61 0.34
C PHE A 23 21.10 -3.91 1.84
N SER A 24 21.03 -2.86 2.66
CA SER A 24 20.83 -2.98 4.11
C SER A 24 19.38 -3.21 4.52
N GLY A 25 18.41 -3.16 3.59
CA GLY A 25 16.98 -3.24 3.90
C GLY A 25 16.41 -2.00 4.60
N ARG A 26 17.21 -0.95 4.79
CA ARG A 26 16.78 0.29 5.46
C ARG A 26 15.70 1.03 4.67
N LEU A 27 15.73 0.95 3.34
CA LEU A 27 14.71 1.55 2.48
C LEU A 27 13.33 0.92 2.74
N ASP A 28 13.25 -0.41 2.70
CA ASP A 28 12.01 -1.16 2.97
C ASP A 28 11.51 -0.89 4.40
N ALA A 29 12.39 -0.95 5.40
CA ALA A 29 12.02 -0.64 6.78
C ALA A 29 11.42 0.77 6.94
N ALA A 30 12.02 1.78 6.29
CA ALA A 30 11.52 3.16 6.35
C ALA A 30 10.13 3.30 5.68
N ILE A 31 9.90 2.60 4.55
CA ILE A 31 8.59 2.60 3.89
C ILE A 31 7.54 1.89 4.75
N ARG A 32 7.90 0.79 5.42
CA ARG A 32 7.00 0.13 6.39
C ARG A 32 6.59 1.08 7.51
N ASP A 33 7.54 1.84 8.04
CA ASP A 33 7.28 2.79 9.13
C ASP A 33 6.42 3.97 8.67
N LEU A 34 6.62 4.45 7.43
CA LEU A 34 5.71 5.42 6.80
C LEU A 34 4.27 4.89 6.76
N TYR A 35 4.07 3.66 6.28
CA TYR A 35 2.74 3.05 6.19
C TYR A 35 2.10 2.83 7.56
N ARG A 36 2.86 2.38 8.56
CA ARG A 36 2.36 2.25 9.94
C ARG A 36 1.90 3.57 10.52
N THR A 37 2.60 4.65 10.20
CA THR A 37 2.35 5.98 10.76
C THR A 37 1.17 6.68 10.09
N HIS A 38 1.09 6.58 8.77
CA HIS A 38 0.19 7.41 7.96
C HIS A 38 -1.07 6.70 7.46
N LEU A 39 -1.09 5.36 7.40
CA LEU A 39 -2.30 4.63 7.00
C LEU A 39 -3.22 4.33 8.18
N ARG A 40 -4.52 4.50 7.95
CA ARG A 40 -5.57 4.09 8.89
C ARG A 40 -6.16 2.77 8.45
N PHE A 41 -5.79 1.71 9.17
CA PHE A 41 -6.28 0.36 8.88
C PHE A 41 -7.70 0.12 9.39
N PRO A 42 -8.47 -0.76 8.72
CA PRO A 42 -9.78 -1.20 9.20
C PRO A 42 -9.70 -1.79 10.61
N PRO A 43 -10.63 -1.46 11.52
CA PRO A 43 -10.64 -2.01 12.87
C PRO A 43 -10.89 -3.52 12.90
N SER A 44 -11.48 -4.08 11.83
CA SER A 44 -11.71 -5.51 11.67
C SER A 44 -10.45 -6.29 11.37
N TRP A 45 -9.38 -5.65 10.88
CA TRP A 45 -8.12 -6.32 10.59
C TRP A 45 -7.36 -6.62 11.86
N THR A 46 -6.88 -7.85 11.97
CA THR A 46 -5.92 -8.32 12.97
C THR A 46 -4.56 -7.63 12.78
N PRO A 47 -3.70 -7.64 13.81
CA PRO A 47 -2.32 -7.15 13.66
C PRO A 47 -1.57 -7.85 12.52
N ASP A 48 -1.70 -9.17 12.41
CA ASP A 48 -1.02 -9.97 11.39
C ASP A 48 -1.45 -9.56 9.97
N GLU A 49 -2.76 -9.35 9.72
CA GLU A 49 -3.26 -8.88 8.42
C GLU A 49 -2.73 -7.47 8.06
N ARG A 50 -2.53 -6.60 9.06
CA ARG A 50 -1.95 -5.27 8.83
C ARG A 50 -0.47 -5.37 8.51
N ASP A 51 0.27 -6.18 9.26
CA ASP A 51 1.71 -6.34 9.05
C ASP A 51 2.00 -7.01 7.69
N GLU A 52 1.22 -8.03 7.30
CA GLU A 52 1.33 -8.66 5.97
C GLU A 52 1.07 -7.66 4.85
N PHE A 53 0.02 -6.85 4.96
CA PHE A 53 -0.27 -5.80 3.99
C PHE A 53 0.85 -4.77 3.90
N ILE A 54 1.38 -4.32 5.04
CA ILE A 54 2.45 -3.32 5.08
C ILE A 54 3.72 -3.89 4.46
N GLU A 55 4.08 -5.13 4.78
CA GLU A 55 5.25 -5.81 4.25
C GLU A 55 5.17 -5.97 2.72
N GLU A 56 4.06 -6.49 2.19
CA GLU A 56 3.89 -6.68 0.74
C GLU A 56 3.98 -5.35 -0.02
N ARG A 57 3.31 -4.31 0.51
CA ARG A 57 3.30 -2.99 -0.13
C ARG A 57 4.66 -2.30 -0.04
N ALA A 58 5.33 -2.38 1.10
CA ALA A 58 6.62 -1.74 1.30
C ALA A 58 7.70 -2.39 0.43
N ASP A 59 7.73 -3.72 0.32
CA ASP A 59 8.67 -4.42 -0.56
C ASP A 59 8.45 -4.02 -2.03
N THR A 60 7.19 -3.99 -2.47
CA THR A 60 6.83 -3.55 -3.83
C THR A 60 7.31 -2.12 -4.11
N GLU A 61 7.06 -1.17 -3.21
CA GLU A 61 7.50 0.21 -3.42
C GLU A 61 9.02 0.37 -3.28
N ALA A 62 9.68 -0.38 -2.40
CA ALA A 62 11.14 -0.37 -2.28
C ALA A 62 11.81 -0.81 -3.59
N GLN A 63 11.31 -1.90 -4.20
CA GLN A 63 11.79 -2.37 -5.50
C GLN A 63 11.54 -1.36 -6.63
N ARG A 64 10.37 -0.72 -6.63
CA ARG A 64 10.02 0.33 -7.60
C ARG A 64 10.93 1.55 -7.46
N LEU A 65 11.19 2.00 -6.23
CA LEU A 65 12.09 3.12 -5.94
C LEU A 65 13.52 2.78 -6.34
N ALA A 66 14.00 1.59 -6.01
CA ALA A 66 15.34 1.16 -6.40
C ALA A 66 15.52 1.19 -7.92
N THR A 67 14.55 0.66 -8.66
CA THR A 67 14.54 0.69 -10.14
C THR A 67 14.61 2.13 -10.66
N ARG A 68 13.80 3.03 -10.10
CA ARG A 68 13.83 4.45 -10.50
C ARG A 68 15.13 5.15 -10.17
N PHE A 69 15.76 4.82 -9.06
CA PHE A 69 17.04 5.40 -8.66
C PHE A 69 18.19 4.96 -9.57
N ASP A 70 18.15 3.70 -10.05
CA ASP A 70 19.04 3.19 -11.07
C ASP A 70 18.79 3.89 -12.42
N ASP A 71 17.52 3.96 -12.84
CA ASP A 71 17.13 4.56 -14.13
C ASP A 71 17.30 6.10 -14.16
N ALA A 72 17.38 6.77 -13.01
CA ALA A 72 17.41 8.23 -12.91
C ALA A 72 18.54 8.86 -13.75
N ILE A 73 19.72 8.22 -13.81
CA ILE A 73 20.84 8.74 -14.59
C ILE A 73 20.51 8.71 -16.08
N ASP A 74 20.06 7.55 -16.58
CA ASP A 74 19.78 7.36 -18.00
C ASP A 74 18.61 8.24 -18.44
N VAL A 75 17.53 8.27 -17.65
CA VAL A 75 16.35 9.10 -17.95
C VAL A 75 16.71 10.58 -17.98
N MET A 76 17.43 11.09 -16.99
CA MET A 76 17.75 12.52 -16.91
C MET A 76 18.76 12.95 -17.98
N ILE A 77 19.76 12.13 -18.28
CA ILE A 77 20.75 12.43 -19.32
C ILE A 77 20.10 12.39 -20.71
N ASP A 78 19.27 11.38 -20.99
CA ASP A 78 18.57 11.27 -22.27
C ASP A 78 17.57 12.41 -22.48
N ASP A 79 16.78 12.74 -21.46
CA ASP A 79 15.81 13.83 -21.53
C ASP A 79 16.50 15.18 -21.74
N PHE A 80 17.58 15.45 -21.01
CA PHE A 80 18.37 16.66 -21.21
C PHE A 80 18.96 16.74 -22.62
N GLY A 81 19.58 15.65 -23.09
CA GLY A 81 20.18 15.58 -24.42
C GLY A 81 19.15 15.81 -25.54
N ARG A 82 17.95 15.24 -25.40
CA ARG A 82 16.84 15.45 -26.35
C ARG A 82 16.35 16.90 -26.37
N GLN A 83 16.26 17.54 -25.20
CA GLN A 83 15.76 18.91 -25.09
C GLN A 83 16.79 19.96 -25.56
N ASN A 84 18.07 19.72 -25.31
CA ASN A 84 19.11 20.74 -25.46
C ASN A 84 20.08 20.48 -26.63
N GLY A 85 20.16 19.24 -27.13
CA GLY A 85 21.08 18.84 -28.21
C GLY A 85 22.54 18.66 -27.76
N TYR A 86 22.81 18.69 -26.46
CA TYR A 86 24.13 18.43 -25.86
C TYR A 86 23.97 17.78 -24.47
N LEU A 87 25.05 17.20 -23.94
CA LEU A 87 25.05 16.54 -22.62
C LEU A 87 25.25 17.55 -21.48
N PRO A 88 24.65 17.33 -20.30
CA PRO A 88 24.82 18.23 -19.17
C PRO A 88 26.26 18.20 -18.65
N HIS A 89 26.74 19.34 -18.13
CA HIS A 89 27.99 19.37 -17.37
C HIS A 89 27.86 18.52 -16.10
N HIS A 90 28.97 17.90 -15.65
CA HIS A 90 28.97 16.94 -14.55
C HIS A 90 28.31 17.46 -13.25
N GLU A 91 28.63 18.69 -12.83
CA GLU A 91 28.04 19.29 -11.63
C GLU A 91 26.52 19.47 -11.77
N TYR A 92 26.07 19.89 -12.95
CA TYR A 92 24.65 20.06 -13.24
C TYR A 92 23.93 18.70 -13.29
N ALA A 93 24.56 17.69 -13.89
CA ALA A 93 24.05 16.32 -13.92
C ALA A 93 23.89 15.73 -12.50
N SER A 94 24.85 15.95 -11.61
CA SER A 94 24.77 15.47 -10.22
C SER A 94 23.59 16.07 -9.47
N THR A 95 23.32 17.37 -9.64
CA THR A 95 22.15 18.03 -9.04
C THR A 95 20.87 17.47 -9.63
N MET A 96 20.78 17.34 -10.96
CA MET A 96 19.60 16.78 -11.63
C MET A 96 19.27 15.36 -11.15
N ILE A 97 20.28 14.49 -11.02
CA ILE A 97 20.09 13.11 -10.54
C ILE A 97 19.62 13.11 -9.07
N THR A 98 20.16 14.01 -8.25
CA THR A 98 19.77 14.16 -6.84
C THR A 98 18.31 14.56 -6.72
N GLU A 99 17.89 15.60 -7.44
CA GLU A 99 16.50 16.07 -7.44
C GLU A 99 15.55 14.99 -7.99
N ALA A 100 15.90 14.34 -9.10
CA ALA A 100 15.08 13.26 -9.67
C ALA A 100 14.87 12.09 -8.71
N ARG A 101 15.91 11.75 -7.91
CA ARG A 101 15.80 10.71 -6.88
C ARG A 101 14.95 11.17 -5.69
N LYS A 102 15.05 12.42 -5.27
CA LYS A 102 14.16 12.99 -4.25
C LYS A 102 12.71 12.98 -4.74
N ASP A 103 12.45 13.46 -5.94
CA ASP A 103 11.12 13.47 -6.56
C ASP A 103 10.52 12.07 -6.63
N ALA A 104 11.31 11.06 -6.97
CA ALA A 104 10.87 9.67 -6.99
C ALA A 104 10.38 9.19 -5.60
N VAL A 105 11.01 9.64 -4.50
CA VAL A 105 10.56 9.34 -3.13
C VAL A 105 9.26 10.07 -2.81
N TYR A 106 9.12 11.33 -3.22
CA TYR A 106 7.89 12.10 -3.01
C TYR A 106 6.65 11.49 -3.70
N GLU A 107 6.83 10.68 -4.75
CA GLU A 107 5.71 9.91 -5.31
C GLU A 107 5.06 8.93 -4.31
N LEU A 108 5.74 8.59 -3.21
CA LEU A 108 5.13 7.81 -2.13
C LEU A 108 3.96 8.54 -1.47
N GLU A 109 3.92 9.87 -1.50
CA GLU A 109 2.77 10.65 -1.00
C GLU A 109 1.48 10.24 -1.70
N ALA A 110 1.46 10.33 -3.03
CA ALA A 110 0.32 9.92 -3.85
C ALA A 110 -0.02 8.44 -3.65
N ARG A 111 0.98 7.60 -3.38
CA ARG A 111 0.77 6.18 -3.07
C ARG A 111 0.08 5.99 -1.72
N ILE A 112 0.49 6.72 -0.69
CA ILE A 112 -0.11 6.69 0.65
C ILE A 112 -1.55 7.19 0.58
N GLU A 113 -1.82 8.28 -0.15
CA GLU A 113 -3.18 8.79 -0.37
C GLU A 113 -4.06 7.74 -1.04
N TYR A 114 -3.57 7.12 -2.12
CA TYR A 114 -4.29 6.04 -2.81
C TYR A 114 -4.62 4.86 -1.90
N LEU A 115 -3.64 4.40 -1.11
CA LEU A 115 -3.83 3.28 -0.18
C LEU A 115 -4.78 3.65 0.96
N ALA A 116 -4.74 4.89 1.45
CA ALA A 116 -5.66 5.38 2.46
C ALA A 116 -7.11 5.38 1.96
N ASP A 117 -7.34 5.82 0.71
CA ASP A 117 -8.66 5.78 0.07
C ASP A 117 -9.15 4.34 -0.16
N ASP A 118 -8.27 3.43 -0.60
CA ASP A 118 -8.57 2.01 -0.78
C ASP A 118 -8.98 1.36 0.55
N LEU A 119 -8.19 1.57 1.61
CA LEU A 119 -8.49 1.07 2.95
C LEU A 119 -9.81 1.65 3.48
N ALA A 120 -10.10 2.94 3.26
CA ALA A 120 -11.37 3.55 3.68
C ALA A 120 -12.60 2.93 2.99
N GLN A 121 -12.48 2.53 1.72
CA GLN A 121 -13.55 1.85 1.00
C GLN A 121 -13.83 0.46 1.56
N THR A 122 -12.81 -0.29 2.00
CA THR A 122 -13.00 -1.60 2.63
C THR A 122 -13.85 -1.54 3.91
N VAL A 123 -13.71 -0.46 4.69
CA VAL A 123 -14.51 -0.20 5.90
C VAL A 123 -15.98 0.04 5.54
N THR A 124 -16.25 0.75 4.44
CA THR A 124 -17.62 1.08 4.03
C THR A 124 -18.36 -0.16 3.53
N HIS A 125 -17.68 -1.04 2.80
CA HIS A 125 -18.29 -2.28 2.31
C HIS A 125 -18.54 -3.32 3.41
N THR A 126 -17.71 -3.38 4.44
CA THR A 126 -17.92 -4.27 5.60
C THR A 126 -19.05 -3.78 6.51
N ALA A 127 -19.18 -2.47 6.71
CA ALA A 127 -20.28 -1.88 7.48
C ALA A 127 -21.67 -2.08 6.82
N GLY A 128 -21.73 -2.14 5.48
CA GLY A 128 -22.96 -2.46 4.73
C GLY A 128 -23.40 -3.93 4.82
N ARG A 129 -22.46 -4.84 5.12
CA ARG A 129 -22.74 -6.26 5.45
C ARG A 129 -23.03 -6.39 6.94
N THR A 130 -24.09 -5.73 7.41
CA THR A 130 -24.69 -6.14 8.69
C THR A 130 -25.07 -7.61 8.56
N VAL A 131 -24.54 -8.41 9.49
CA VAL A 131 -24.88 -9.81 9.66
C VAL A 131 -26.36 -9.86 10.00
N ALA A 132 -27.21 -9.95 8.98
CA ALA A 132 -28.56 -10.46 9.11
C ALA A 132 -28.43 -11.94 9.47
N SER A 133 -28.07 -12.20 10.73
CA SER A 133 -28.14 -13.52 11.33
C SER A 133 -29.61 -13.88 11.32
N MET A 134 -30.02 -14.65 10.31
CA MET A 134 -31.31 -15.30 10.24
C MET A 134 -31.41 -16.27 11.42
N THR A 135 -31.83 -15.79 12.57
CA THR A 135 -32.48 -16.60 13.59
C THR A 135 -33.89 -16.95 13.07
N GLY A 136 -33.92 -17.78 12.04
CA GLY A 136 -35.11 -18.43 11.50
C GLY A 136 -35.33 -19.77 12.19
N CYS A 137 -35.90 -19.70 13.39
CA CYS A 137 -36.57 -20.73 14.18
C CYS A 137 -36.66 -22.15 13.60
N SER A 138 -35.97 -23.11 14.23
CA SER A 138 -36.44 -24.50 14.26
C SER A 138 -37.43 -24.68 15.42
N PRO A 139 -38.63 -25.24 15.18
CA PRO A 139 -39.30 -26.06 16.16
C PRO A 139 -39.29 -27.52 15.73
N ALA A 140 -38.75 -28.34 16.63
CA ALA A 140 -38.76 -29.79 16.56
C ALA A 140 -40.17 -30.38 16.42
N ALA A 141 -40.17 -31.54 15.74
CA ALA A 141 -41.19 -32.57 15.64
C ALA A 141 -42.36 -32.58 16.64
N ARG A 142 -43.59 -32.76 16.10
CA ARG A 142 -44.58 -33.70 16.65
C ARG A 142 -45.28 -34.45 15.53
N ARG A 143 -44.77 -35.63 15.18
CA ARG A 143 -45.60 -36.73 14.68
C ARG A 143 -46.43 -37.22 15.87
N SER A 144 -47.74 -37.07 15.80
CA SER A 144 -48.66 -37.85 16.63
C SER A 144 -49.88 -38.23 15.80
N HIS A 145 -50.11 -39.54 15.78
CA HIS A 145 -51.19 -40.26 15.15
C HIS A 145 -52.57 -39.65 15.39
N ARG A 146 -53.44 -39.70 14.37
CA ARG A 146 -54.84 -40.02 14.62
C ARG A 146 -55.40 -40.97 13.56
N ASN A 147 -55.77 -42.14 14.05
CA ASN A 147 -56.46 -43.24 13.38
C ASN A 147 -57.91 -42.88 13.04
N GLY A 148 -58.33 -43.31 11.85
CA GLY A 148 -59.65 -43.91 11.58
C GLY A 148 -60.70 -43.02 10.87
N PRO A 149 -61.78 -43.61 10.30
CA PRO A 149 -62.09 -45.04 10.11
C PRO A 149 -62.51 -45.46 8.69
N ARG A 150 -62.61 -46.79 8.51
CA ARG A 150 -63.21 -47.57 7.40
C ARG A 150 -64.57 -47.05 6.88
N ARG A 151 -64.81 -47.13 5.56
CA ARG A 151 -65.87 -47.93 4.87
C ARG A 151 -65.86 -47.70 3.34
N ILE A 152 -65.62 -48.75 2.55
CA ILE A 152 -66.58 -49.48 1.66
C ILE A 152 -67.21 -48.63 0.55
N ARG A 153 -66.79 -48.89 -0.71
CA ARG A 153 -67.68 -49.44 -1.75
C ARG A 153 -66.86 -50.17 -2.82
#